data_AF-A0A167W748-F1
#
_entry.id   AF-A0A167W748-F1
#
_cell.length_a   1.000
_cell.length_b   1.000
_cell.length_c   1.000
_cell.angle_alpha   90.00
_cell.angle_beta   90.00
_cell.angle_gamma   90.00
#
_symmetry.space_group_name_H-M   'P 1'
#
loop_
_entity.id
_entity.type
_entity.pdbx_description
1 polymer ?
#
loop_
_entity_poly.entity_id
_entity_poly.type
_entity_poly.pdbx_seq_one_letter_code
_entity_poly.pdbx_strand_id
1 'polypeptide(L)'
;MGEESYREVLNAERGKILPHNHPLTRMVDGVLQRLIPQVDIEGADWKVHVIKDDGMVNAFVLPGGKVFVYTGILPICKDEDGLAAVLGHEIAHVVAHHPAERMSNSFITLGAVFAISFLFDVSGQFSSFLLNLMYSLPNSRTQEV
;
A
#
# COMPACT_ATOMS: atom_id res chain seq x y z
N MET A 1 4.52 4.39 -6.50
CA MET A 1 3.37 3.75 -7.18
C MET A 1 2.06 4.42 -6.78
N GLY A 2 1.73 4.54 -5.48
CA GLY A 2 0.48 5.19 -5.05
C GLY A 2 0.24 6.63 -5.54
N GLU A 3 1.27 7.50 -5.52
CA GLU A 3 1.15 8.89 -6.01
C GLU A 3 0.95 9.01 -7.53
N GLU A 4 1.47 8.06 -8.30
CA GLU A 4 1.29 8.06 -9.76
C GLU A 4 -0.15 7.67 -10.12
N SER A 5 -0.65 6.56 -9.52
CA SER A 5 -2.05 6.15 -9.65
C SER A 5 -3.01 7.21 -9.15
N TYR A 6 -2.67 7.90 -8.05
CA TYR A 6 -3.46 9.02 -7.55
C TYR A 6 -3.59 10.15 -8.58
N ARG A 7 -2.48 10.56 -9.20
CA ARG A 7 -2.49 11.59 -10.25
C ARG A 7 -3.23 11.15 -11.51
N GLU A 8 -3.12 9.88 -11.89
CA GLU A 8 -3.84 9.32 -13.02
C GLU A 8 -5.36 9.41 -12.82
N VAL A 9 -5.86 8.97 -11.66
CA VAL A 9 -7.30 9.06 -11.33
C VAL A 9 -7.77 10.51 -11.29
N LEU A 10 -7.00 11.41 -10.67
CA LEU A 10 -7.35 12.83 -10.63
C LEU A 10 -7.45 13.46 -12.03
N ASN A 11 -6.59 13.04 -12.95
CA ASN A 11 -6.61 13.51 -14.33
C ASN A 11 -7.79 12.90 -15.11
N ALA A 12 -8.07 11.61 -14.91
CA ALA A 12 -9.16 10.91 -15.58
C ALA A 12 -10.54 11.45 -15.17
N GLU A 13 -10.73 11.75 -13.89
CA GLU A 13 -12.01 12.23 -13.34
C GLU A 13 -12.05 13.75 -13.18
N ARG A 14 -11.13 14.44 -13.83
CA ARG A 14 -11.01 15.90 -13.77
C ARG A 14 -12.32 16.56 -14.20
N GLY A 15 -12.83 17.45 -13.34
CA GLY A 15 -14.08 18.19 -13.59
C GLY A 15 -15.35 17.49 -13.11
N LYS A 16 -15.27 16.21 -12.72
CA LYS A 16 -16.38 15.50 -12.04
C LYS A 16 -16.23 15.48 -10.52
N ILE A 17 -15.02 15.75 -10.01
CA ILE A 17 -14.75 15.79 -8.57
C ILE A 17 -15.54 16.93 -7.93
N LEU A 18 -16.35 16.58 -6.93
CA LEU A 18 -17.14 17.54 -6.16
C LEU A 18 -16.24 18.38 -5.24
N PRO A 19 -16.58 19.65 -4.99
CA PRO A 19 -15.80 20.51 -4.11
C PRO A 19 -15.89 20.04 -2.66
N HIS A 20 -14.89 20.40 -1.85
CA HIS A 20 -14.80 19.99 -0.44
C HIS A 20 -15.98 20.44 0.43
N ASN A 21 -16.62 21.56 0.07
CA ASN A 21 -17.78 22.08 0.80
C ASN A 21 -19.11 21.41 0.43
N HIS A 22 -19.12 20.52 -0.57
CA HIS A 22 -20.34 19.83 -1.00
C HIS A 22 -20.89 18.92 0.13
N PRO A 23 -22.22 18.85 0.33
CA PRO A 23 -22.81 18.02 1.39
C PRO A 23 -22.35 16.56 1.35
N LEU A 24 -22.31 15.96 0.15
CA LEU A 24 -21.84 14.58 -0.01
C LEU A 24 -20.36 14.42 0.38
N THR A 25 -19.50 15.34 -0.05
CA THR A 25 -18.08 15.31 0.33
C THR A 25 -17.89 15.40 1.83
N ARG A 26 -18.66 16.26 2.51
CA ARG A 26 -18.62 16.38 3.98
C ARG A 26 -19.15 15.14 4.69
N MET A 27 -20.18 14.49 4.16
CA MET A 27 -20.70 13.23 4.70
C MET A 27 -19.66 12.13 4.58
N VAL A 28 -19.05 11.95 3.40
CA VAL A 28 -18.00 10.94 3.19
C VAL A 28 -16.78 11.23 4.07
N ASP A 29 -16.36 12.49 4.17
CA ASP A 29 -15.26 12.89 5.05
C ASP A 29 -15.59 12.60 6.52
N GLY A 30 -16.81 12.93 6.98
CA GLY A 30 -17.27 12.64 8.34
C GLY A 30 -17.27 11.14 8.67
N VAL A 31 -17.66 10.28 7.71
CA VAL A 31 -17.56 8.82 7.84
C VAL A 31 -16.09 8.40 7.94
N LEU A 32 -15.24 8.90 7.05
CA LEU A 32 -13.83 8.53 7.02
C LEU A 32 -13.09 8.95 8.30
N GLN A 33 -13.38 10.13 8.84
CA GLN A 33 -12.80 10.62 10.10
C GLN A 33 -13.12 9.70 11.30
N ARG A 34 -14.23 8.95 11.24
CA ARG A 34 -14.56 7.93 12.25
C ARG A 34 -13.75 6.64 12.07
N LEU A 35 -13.32 6.33 10.85
CA LEU A 35 -12.58 5.11 10.50
C LEU A 35 -11.08 5.27 10.67
N ILE A 36 -10.50 6.41 10.25
CA ILE A 36 -9.04 6.66 10.26
C ILE A 36 -8.37 6.33 11.62
N PRO A 37 -8.92 6.72 12.79
CA PRO A 37 -8.25 6.44 14.07
C PRO A 37 -8.10 4.96 14.41
N GLN A 38 -8.83 4.07 13.72
CA GLN A 38 -8.77 2.62 13.91
C GLN A 38 -7.77 1.94 12.97
N VAL A 39 -7.10 2.72 12.11
CA VAL A 39 -6.31 2.22 10.99
C VAL A 39 -4.87 2.68 11.17
N ASP A 40 -3.94 1.73 11.29
CA ASP A 40 -2.51 2.02 11.44
C ASP A 40 -1.79 1.96 10.08
N ILE A 41 -1.76 3.09 9.39
CA ILE A 41 -0.96 3.29 8.17
C ILE A 41 -0.05 4.49 8.39
N GLU A 42 1.19 4.24 8.81
CA GLU A 42 2.15 5.31 9.04
C GLU A 42 2.40 6.12 7.74
N GLY A 43 2.35 7.45 7.88
CA GLY A 43 2.61 8.36 6.76
C GLY A 43 1.46 8.52 5.76
N ALA A 44 0.27 7.97 6.04
CA ALA A 44 -0.91 8.20 5.22
C ALA A 44 -1.37 9.67 5.27
N ASP A 45 -1.55 10.29 4.11
CA ASP A 45 -2.14 11.62 3.94
C ASP A 45 -3.57 11.44 3.42
N TRP A 46 -4.50 11.30 4.36
CA TRP A 46 -5.89 10.97 4.06
C TRP A 46 -6.58 12.09 3.28
N LYS A 47 -7.08 11.77 2.09
CA LYS A 47 -7.80 12.71 1.22
C LYS A 47 -9.03 12.06 0.61
N VAL A 48 -10.16 12.76 0.70
CA VAL A 48 -11.43 12.31 0.13
C VAL A 48 -11.73 13.03 -1.18
N HIS A 49 -12.08 12.25 -2.19
CA HIS A 49 -12.57 12.73 -3.47
C HIS A 49 -13.90 12.05 -3.78
N VAL A 50 -14.97 12.84 -3.82
CA VAL A 50 -16.27 12.37 -4.30
C VAL A 50 -16.41 12.72 -5.76
N ILE A 51 -16.63 11.72 -6.62
CA ILE A 51 -16.73 11.87 -8.06
C ILE A 51 -18.21 11.82 -8.45
N LYS A 52 -18.68 12.85 -9.14
CA LYS A 52 -20.07 12.93 -9.63
C LYS A 52 -20.23 12.01 -10.86
N ASP A 53 -20.70 10.81 -10.61
CA ASP A 53 -21.09 9.82 -11.61
C ASP A 53 -22.13 8.87 -11.02
N ASP A 54 -23.40 9.11 -11.32
CA ASP A 54 -24.51 8.34 -10.74
C ASP A 54 -24.66 6.96 -11.41
N GLY A 55 -24.03 6.75 -12.58
CA GLY A 55 -24.03 5.45 -13.27
C GLY A 55 -22.95 4.50 -12.76
N MET A 56 -21.94 5.02 -12.07
CA MET A 56 -20.82 4.23 -11.56
C MET A 56 -21.02 3.88 -10.08
N VAL A 57 -21.23 2.59 -9.82
CA VAL A 57 -21.36 2.03 -8.47
C VAL A 57 -19.98 1.57 -8.01
N ASN A 58 -19.18 2.49 -7.46
CA ASN A 58 -17.86 2.15 -6.96
C ASN A 58 -17.37 3.07 -5.83
N ALA A 59 -16.49 2.55 -4.98
CA ALA A 59 -15.64 3.28 -4.05
C ALA A 59 -14.35 2.48 -3.86
N PHE A 60 -13.21 3.15 -3.76
CA PHE A 60 -11.93 2.48 -3.58
C PHE A 60 -10.94 3.37 -2.83
N VAL A 61 -9.92 2.73 -2.26
CA VAL A 61 -8.85 3.40 -1.50
C VAL A 61 -7.50 3.04 -2.11
N LEU A 62 -6.70 4.05 -2.42
CA LEU A 62 -5.32 3.86 -2.87
C LEU A 62 -4.35 3.85 -1.68
N PRO A 63 -3.19 3.17 -1.81
CA PRO A 63 -2.11 3.27 -0.84
C PRO A 63 -1.75 4.73 -0.55
N GLY A 64 -1.51 5.05 0.72
CA GLY A 64 -1.24 6.42 1.18
C GLY A 64 -2.48 7.23 1.56
N GLY A 65 -3.66 6.61 1.63
CA GLY A 65 -4.87 7.20 2.21
C GLY A 65 -5.72 8.02 1.24
N LYS A 66 -5.59 7.82 -0.07
CA LYS A 66 -6.43 8.54 -1.05
C LYS A 66 -7.72 7.76 -1.28
N VAL A 67 -8.85 8.34 -0.91
CA VAL A 67 -10.18 7.73 -0.94
C VAL A 67 -11.00 8.33 -2.07
N PHE A 68 -11.57 7.47 -2.93
CA PHE A 68 -12.42 7.85 -4.03
C PHE A 68 -13.79 7.20 -3.89
N VAL A 69 -14.85 8.00 -4.00
CA VAL A 69 -16.24 7.54 -3.89
C VAL A 69 -17.05 8.11 -5.05
N TYR A 70 -17.69 7.25 -5.84
CA TYR A 70 -18.60 7.68 -6.90
C TYR A 70 -20.00 7.90 -6.36
N THR A 71 -20.71 8.93 -6.83
CA THR A 71 -22.07 9.22 -6.33
C THR A 71 -23.04 8.06 -6.56
N GLY A 72 -22.83 7.22 -7.58
CA GLY A 72 -23.66 6.05 -7.86
C GLY A 72 -23.64 4.95 -6.79
N ILE A 73 -22.62 4.86 -5.92
CA ILE A 73 -22.62 3.87 -4.82
C ILE A 73 -23.45 4.31 -3.61
N LEU A 74 -23.65 5.61 -3.43
CA LEU A 74 -24.28 6.16 -2.22
C LEU A 74 -25.72 5.68 -1.98
N PRO A 75 -26.60 5.55 -3.01
CA PRO A 75 -27.94 4.98 -2.82
C PRO A 75 -27.93 3.52 -2.34
N ILE A 76 -26.88 2.76 -2.65
CA ILE A 76 -26.74 1.36 -2.26
C ILE A 76 -26.27 1.24 -0.81
N CYS A 77 -25.42 2.18 -0.36
CA CYS A 77 -25.02 2.30 1.03
C CYS A 77 -26.19 2.65 1.97
N LYS A 78 -27.26 3.27 1.45
CA LYS A 78 -28.46 3.75 2.17
C LYS A 78 -28.20 4.87 3.18
N ASP A 79 -27.23 4.69 4.05
CA ASP A 79 -26.85 5.61 5.12
C ASP A 79 -25.33 5.64 5.34
N GLU A 80 -24.92 6.44 6.32
CA GLU A 80 -23.50 6.59 6.68
C GLU A 80 -22.87 5.31 7.22
N ASP A 81 -23.65 4.42 7.85
CA ASP A 81 -23.14 3.18 8.42
C ASP A 81 -22.88 2.15 7.31
N GLY A 82 -23.77 2.09 6.31
CA GLY A 82 -23.52 1.30 5.10
C GLY A 82 -22.34 1.83 4.29
N LEU A 83 -22.15 3.16 4.23
CA LEU A 83 -20.96 3.74 3.62
C LEU A 83 -19.69 3.40 4.41
N ALA A 84 -19.76 3.45 5.75
CA ALA A 84 -18.65 3.06 6.61
C ALA A 84 -18.25 1.60 6.43
N ALA A 85 -19.23 0.70 6.23
CA ALA A 85 -18.96 -0.72 5.95
C ALA A 85 -18.21 -0.91 4.62
N VAL A 86 -18.63 -0.23 3.55
CA VAL A 86 -17.94 -0.27 2.25
C VAL A 86 -16.53 0.30 2.36
N LEU A 87 -16.37 1.50 2.91
CA LEU A 87 -15.04 2.12 3.06
C LEU A 87 -14.14 1.31 3.99
N GLY A 88 -14.69 0.73 5.07
CA GLY A 88 -13.96 -0.15 5.97
C GLY A 88 -13.44 -1.41 5.26
N HIS A 89 -14.23 -2.01 4.37
CA HIS A 89 -13.81 -3.13 3.54
C HIS A 89 -12.63 -2.75 2.63
N GLU A 90 -12.72 -1.62 1.94
CA GLU A 90 -11.66 -1.13 1.05
C GLU A 90 -10.38 -0.78 1.81
N ILE A 91 -10.50 -0.11 2.96
CA ILE A 91 -9.34 0.21 3.81
C ILE A 91 -8.69 -1.07 4.33
N ALA A 92 -9.47 -2.09 4.71
CA ALA A 92 -8.92 -3.37 5.19
C ALA A 92 -8.07 -4.07 4.13
N HIS A 93 -8.45 -4.01 2.84
CA HIS A 93 -7.61 -4.53 1.75
C HIS A 93 -6.28 -3.78 1.67
N VAL A 94 -6.31 -2.45 1.72
CA VAL A 94 -5.08 -1.63 1.67
C VAL A 94 -4.17 -1.95 2.86
N VAL A 95 -4.73 -2.03 4.07
CA VAL A 95 -3.98 -2.37 5.29
C VAL A 95 -3.38 -3.77 5.20
N ALA A 96 -4.10 -4.75 4.66
CA ALA A 96 -3.60 -6.12 4.52
C ALA A 96 -2.41 -6.21 3.54
N HIS A 97 -2.40 -5.39 2.48
CA HIS A 97 -1.32 -5.38 1.49
C HIS A 97 -0.10 -4.54 1.92
N HIS A 98 -0.28 -3.58 2.82
CA HIS A 98 0.77 -2.66 3.23
C HIS A 98 2.00 -3.34 3.92
N PRO A 99 1.85 -4.33 4.82
CA PRO A 99 2.98 -5.10 5.36
C PRO A 99 3.77 -5.86 4.31
N ALA A 100 3.09 -6.42 3.30
CA ALA A 100 3.74 -7.18 2.24
C ALA A 100 4.62 -6.28 1.36
N GLU A 101 4.14 -5.07 1.05
CA GLU A 101 4.92 -4.06 0.31
C GLU A 101 6.15 -3.62 1.11
N ARG A 102 5.99 -3.36 2.43
CA ARG A 102 7.12 -3.03 3.33
C ARG A 102 8.16 -4.16 3.40
N MET A 103 7.70 -5.40 3.49
CA MET A 103 8.56 -6.57 3.55
C MET A 103 9.37 -6.74 2.24
N SER A 104 8.72 -6.59 1.08
CA SER A 104 9.38 -6.60 -0.22
C SER A 104 10.47 -5.52 -0.33
N ASN A 105 10.16 -4.28 0.05
CA ASN A 105 11.13 -3.18 0.05
C ASN A 105 12.32 -3.44 1.00
N SER A 106 12.05 -4.07 2.14
CA SER A 106 13.09 -4.47 3.10
C SER A 106 14.04 -5.51 2.50
N PHE A 107 13.52 -6.52 1.79
CA PHE A 107 14.35 -7.52 1.11
C PHE A 107 15.20 -6.91 -0.01
N ILE A 108 14.65 -5.98 -0.80
CA ILE A 108 15.40 -5.28 -1.84
C ILE A 108 16.55 -4.48 -1.22
N THR A 109 16.28 -3.77 -0.13
CA THR A 109 17.29 -2.96 0.57
C THR A 109 18.37 -3.86 1.18
N LEU A 110 17.99 -4.97 1.81
CA LEU A 110 18.93 -5.95 2.35
C LEU A 110 19.81 -6.55 1.26
N GLY A 111 19.23 -6.91 0.12
CA GLY A 111 19.95 -7.41 -1.05
C GLY A 111 20.93 -6.38 -1.62
N ALA A 112 20.54 -5.10 -1.69
CA ALA A 112 21.42 -4.03 -2.12
C ALA A 112 22.60 -3.82 -1.16
N VAL A 113 22.36 -3.82 0.15
CA VAL A 113 23.43 -3.75 1.17
C VAL A 113 24.37 -4.95 1.06
N PHE A 114 23.83 -6.16 0.82
CA PHE A 114 24.63 -7.35 0.61
C PHE A 114 25.52 -7.24 -0.65
N ALA A 115 24.95 -6.79 -1.77
CA ALA A 115 25.70 -6.59 -3.01
C ALA A 115 26.80 -5.54 -2.86
N ILE A 116 26.53 -4.41 -2.19
CA ILE A 116 27.55 -3.40 -1.88
C ILE A 116 28.65 -4.00 -0.99
N SER A 117 28.28 -4.75 0.05
CA SER A 117 29.25 -5.37 0.96
C SER A 117 30.15 -6.38 0.23
N PHE A 118 29.60 -7.12 -0.74
CA PHE A 118 30.34 -8.04 -1.62
C PHE A 118 31.31 -7.29 -2.54
N LEU A 119 30.88 -6.18 -3.15
CA LEU A 119 31.70 -5.43 -4.12
C LEU A 119 32.83 -4.63 -3.46
N PHE A 120 32.64 -4.15 -2.23
CA PHE A 120 33.58 -3.25 -1.55
C PHE A 120 34.38 -3.91 -0.42
N ASP A 121 34.18 -5.21 -0.15
CA ASP A 121 34.83 -6.00 0.93
C ASP A 121 34.91 -5.26 2.28
N VAL A 122 33.80 -4.63 2.68
CA VAL A 122 33.79 -3.66 3.80
C VAL A 122 33.98 -4.34 5.18
N SER A 123 34.02 -5.68 5.27
CA SER A 123 33.97 -6.36 6.58
C SER A 123 34.96 -7.51 6.81
N GLY A 124 35.61 -8.11 5.81
CA GLY A 124 36.48 -9.30 5.99
C GLY A 124 35.77 -10.55 6.58
N GLN A 125 34.52 -10.42 7.03
CA GLN A 125 33.68 -11.49 7.55
C GLN A 125 33.16 -12.39 6.42
N PHE A 126 32.98 -11.84 5.21
CA PHE A 126 32.58 -12.63 4.05
C PHE A 126 33.71 -13.55 3.57
N SER A 127 34.95 -13.07 3.54
CA SER A 127 36.14 -13.91 3.28
C SER A 127 36.21 -15.08 4.28
N SER A 128 35.88 -14.82 5.54
CA SER A 128 35.83 -15.86 6.59
C SER A 128 34.66 -16.84 6.40
N PHE A 129 33.48 -16.38 5.95
CA PHE A 129 32.34 -17.24 5.59
C PHE A 129 32.63 -18.09 4.34
N LEU A 130 33.23 -17.51 3.31
CA LEU A 130 33.60 -18.20 2.07
C LEU A 130 34.68 -19.25 2.34
N LEU A 131 35.69 -18.90 3.15
CA LEU A 131 36.70 -19.86 3.62
C LEU A 131 36.06 -20.98 4.45
N ASN A 132 35.10 -20.66 5.32
CA ASN A 132 34.35 -21.69 6.06
C ASN A 132 33.50 -22.56 5.14
N LEU A 133 32.87 -22.01 4.09
CA LEU A 133 32.12 -22.79 3.10
C LEU A 133 33.05 -23.69 2.28
N MET A 134 34.22 -23.18 1.88
CA MET A 134 35.26 -23.99 1.23
C MET A 134 35.80 -25.08 2.16
N TYR A 135 35.88 -24.82 3.46
CA TYR A 135 36.27 -25.81 4.46
C TYR A 135 35.16 -26.82 4.79
N SER A 136 33.89 -26.41 4.68
CA SER A 136 32.72 -27.20 5.07
C SER A 136 32.03 -27.91 3.92
N LEU A 137 32.44 -27.69 2.66
CA LEU A 137 32.01 -28.50 1.53
C LEU A 137 32.82 -29.80 1.53
N PRO A 138 32.23 -30.94 1.96
CA PRO A 138 32.97 -32.18 2.06
C PRO A 138 33.25 -32.68 0.65
N ASN A 139 34.53 -32.97 0.44
CA ASN A 139 35.11 -33.70 -0.66
C ASN A 139 34.12 -34.68 -1.33
N SER A 140 33.84 -34.42 -2.60
CA SER A 140 33.02 -35.23 -3.50
C SER A 140 33.47 -36.70 -3.52
N ARG A 141 32.62 -37.58 -2.99
CA ARG A 141 32.52 -39.04 -3.29
C ARG A 141 33.83 -39.80 -3.53
N THR A 142 34.85 -39.63 -2.69
CA THR A 142 36.06 -40.49 -2.70
C THR A 142 36.33 -41.21 -1.38
N GLN A 143 35.35 -41.26 -0.48
CA GLN A 143 35.46 -42.04 0.76
C GLN A 143 34.19 -42.84 1.08
N GLU A 144 33.72 -43.67 0.15
CA GLU A 144 33.01 -44.90 0.50
C GLU A 144 33.51 -46.03 -0.41
N VAL A 145 34.31 -46.90 0.22
CA VAL A 145 34.93 -48.19 -0.19
C VAL A 145 36.08 -48.15 -1.21
#